data_AF-A0A933VG79-F1
#
_entry.id   AF-A0A933VG79-F1
#
_cell.length_a   1.000
_cell.length_b   1.000
_cell.length_c   1.000
_cell.angle_alpha   90.00
_cell.angle_beta   90.00
_cell.angle_gamma   90.00
#
_symmetry.space_group_name_H-M   'P 1'
#
loop_
_entity.id
_entity.type
_entity.pdbx_description
1 polymer ?
#
loop_
_entity_poly.entity_id
_entity_poly.type
_entity_poly.pdbx_seq_one_letter_code
_entity_poly.pdbx_strand_id
1 'polypeptide(L)'
;MAKEKKPLKRKVAPKKAPAAKTAVKTKSKPVSKTPVSEEYAEYLERYELYGEGRPKLKPSEFDELDDELLDLLAIELERGLNDEQTIRLKELEFLLLDSEQ
;
A
#
# COMPACT_ATOMS: atom_id res chain seq x y z
N MET A 1 -48.97 -28.07 -45.08
CA MET A 1 -48.73 -27.77 -43.65
C MET A 1 -47.64 -26.70 -43.56
N ALA A 2 -47.84 -25.70 -42.69
CA ALA A 2 -46.97 -24.63 -42.14
C ALA A 2 -45.65 -24.25 -42.88
N LYS A 3 -45.43 -22.99 -43.30
CA LYS A 3 -44.95 -21.83 -42.48
C LYS A 3 -43.69 -22.21 -41.69
N GLU A 4 -42.50 -21.60 -41.80
CA GLU A 4 -42.11 -20.18 -41.73
C GLU A 4 -40.58 -20.09 -42.00
N LYS A 5 -40.09 -19.09 -42.76
CA LYS A 5 -39.34 -17.87 -42.32
C LYS A 5 -38.14 -18.15 -41.39
N LYS A 6 -36.98 -17.48 -41.44
CA LYS A 6 -36.28 -16.45 -42.24
C LYS A 6 -34.85 -16.42 -41.64
N PRO A 7 -33.81 -15.96 -42.36
CA PRO A 7 -32.43 -15.99 -41.87
C PRO A 7 -32.21 -14.99 -40.73
N LEU A 8 -31.61 -15.45 -39.63
CA LEU A 8 -31.26 -14.62 -38.48
C LEU A 8 -30.03 -13.77 -38.81
N LYS A 9 -30.29 -12.50 -39.14
CA LYS A 9 -29.28 -11.46 -39.36
C LYS A 9 -28.47 -11.27 -38.07
N ARG A 10 -27.20 -11.68 -38.09
CA ARG A 10 -26.19 -11.37 -37.08
C ARG A 10 -25.90 -9.87 -37.15
N LYS A 11 -26.47 -9.10 -36.22
CA LYS A 11 -26.22 -7.66 -36.13
C LYS A 11 -24.85 -7.42 -35.50
N VAL A 12 -23.99 -6.78 -36.26
CA VAL A 12 -22.78 -6.12 -35.78
C VAL A 12 -23.23 -4.79 -35.17
N ALA A 13 -22.90 -4.55 -33.90
CA ALA A 13 -23.01 -3.25 -33.26
C ALA A 13 -21.62 -2.89 -32.68
N PRO A 14 -21.10 -1.68 -32.94
CA PRO A 14 -19.77 -1.26 -32.49
C PRO A 14 -19.83 -0.33 -31.26
N LYS A 15 -18.65 -0.17 -30.61
CA LYS A 15 -18.24 0.90 -29.67
C LYS A 15 -18.70 0.82 -28.20
N LYS A 16 -17.77 0.48 -27.29
CA LYS A 16 -17.18 1.41 -26.29
C LYS A 16 -16.16 0.69 -25.41
N ALA A 17 -14.89 1.11 -25.49
CA ALA A 17 -13.92 0.98 -24.40
C ALA A 17 -14.18 2.11 -23.36
N PRO A 18 -13.47 2.14 -22.22
CA PRO A 18 -13.12 1.07 -21.30
C PRO A 18 -14.03 1.14 -20.06
N ALA A 19 -14.15 0.03 -19.31
CA ALA A 19 -14.83 0.02 -18.03
C ALA A 19 -14.13 1.02 -17.09
N ALA A 20 -14.85 2.10 -16.77
CA ALA A 20 -14.51 3.01 -15.68
C ALA A 20 -14.29 2.16 -14.42
N LYS A 21 -13.04 2.07 -13.97
CA LYS A 21 -12.71 1.56 -12.64
C LYS A 21 -13.44 2.47 -11.67
N THR A 22 -14.52 1.91 -11.13
CA THR A 22 -15.42 2.53 -10.20
C THR A 22 -14.58 2.97 -9.01
N ALA A 23 -14.57 4.28 -8.77
CA ALA A 23 -13.94 4.88 -7.61
C ALA A 23 -14.42 4.12 -6.37
N VAL A 24 -13.49 3.40 -5.74
CA VAL A 24 -13.74 2.73 -4.47
C VAL A 24 -13.79 3.84 -3.42
N LYS A 25 -14.98 4.41 -3.26
CA LYS A 25 -15.32 5.31 -2.16
C LYS A 25 -15.50 4.44 -0.92
N THR A 26 -14.41 3.89 -0.39
CA THR A 26 -14.41 3.36 0.97
C THR A 26 -14.56 4.53 1.90
N LYS A 27 -15.75 4.67 2.47
CA LYS A 27 -16.00 5.43 3.70
C LYS A 27 -14.97 4.98 4.74
N SER A 28 -13.90 5.73 4.88
CA SER A 28 -13.05 5.66 6.07
C SER A 28 -13.94 6.04 7.25
N LYS A 29 -14.29 5.02 8.04
CA LYS A 29 -14.91 5.14 9.37
C LYS A 29 -14.09 6.15 10.18
N PRO A 30 -14.70 7.00 11.04
CA PRO A 30 -13.93 7.95 11.83
C PRO A 30 -12.99 7.14 12.73
N VAL A 31 -11.71 7.14 12.38
CA VAL A 31 -10.66 6.59 13.23
C VAL A 31 -10.73 7.43 14.50
N SER A 32 -11.14 6.77 15.58
CA SER A 32 -11.02 7.27 16.94
C SER A 32 -9.66 7.94 17.08
N LYS A 33 -9.67 9.22 17.45
CA LYS A 33 -8.48 10.04 17.71
C LYS A 33 -7.72 9.46 18.89
N THR A 34 -7.03 8.34 18.72
CA THR A 34 -5.78 8.11 19.43
C THR A 34 -4.81 9.19 18.96
N PRO A 35 -4.03 9.81 19.84
CA PRO A 35 -2.93 10.66 19.40
C PRO A 35 -2.05 9.76 18.53
N VAL A 36 -2.06 10.05 17.25
CA VAL A 36 -1.13 9.47 16.30
C VAL A 36 0.27 9.85 16.79
N SER A 37 1.20 8.90 16.86
CA SER A 37 2.58 9.18 17.26
C SER A 37 3.17 10.22 16.30
N GLU A 38 4.07 11.07 16.82
CA GLU A 38 4.73 12.10 16.01
C GLU A 38 5.47 11.43 14.83
N GLU A 39 6.09 10.27 15.06
CA GLU A 39 6.78 9.52 14.01
C GLU A 39 5.84 9.05 12.89
N TYR A 40 4.63 8.58 13.21
CA TYR A 40 3.66 8.16 12.19
C TYR A 40 3.09 9.36 11.42
N ALA A 41 2.94 10.52 12.08
CA ALA A 41 2.52 11.75 11.40
C ALA A 41 3.57 12.19 10.37
N GLU A 42 4.85 12.19 10.76
CA GLU A 42 5.95 12.47 9.83
C GLU A 42 6.01 11.46 8.68
N TYR A 43 5.78 10.17 8.96
CA TYR A 43 5.71 9.14 7.93
C TYR A 43 4.58 9.42 6.91
N LEU A 44 3.42 9.88 7.37
CA LEU A 44 2.33 10.28 6.47
C LEU A 44 2.69 11.51 5.64
N GLU A 45 3.36 12.50 6.22
CA GLU A 45 3.85 13.67 5.48
C GLU A 45 4.85 13.26 4.38
N ARG A 46 5.79 12.36 4.70
CA ARG A 46 6.72 11.77 3.71
C ARG A 46 5.97 11.00 2.63
N TYR A 47 4.97 10.20 2.99
CA TYR A 47 4.15 9.47 2.03
C TYR A 47 3.41 10.41 1.07
N GLU A 48 2.88 11.53 1.57
CA GLU A 48 2.21 12.55 0.75
C GLU A 48 3.18 13.34 -0.14
N LEU A 49 4.41 13.57 0.34
CA LEU A 49 5.44 14.29 -0.40
C LEU A 49 6.09 13.47 -1.52
N TYR A 50 6.41 12.20 -1.23
CA TYR A 50 7.17 11.35 -2.15
C TYR A 50 6.29 10.43 -3.00
N GLY A 51 5.10 10.02 -2.53
CA GLY A 51 3.98 9.44 -3.29
C GLY A 51 4.19 8.14 -4.11
N GLU A 52 5.39 7.86 -4.58
CA GLU A 52 5.76 6.75 -5.47
C GLU A 52 6.94 6.00 -4.84
N GLY A 53 6.67 4.85 -4.21
CA GLY A 53 7.72 3.94 -3.71
C GLY A 53 7.47 3.35 -2.33
N ARG A 54 6.54 3.91 -1.56
CA ARG A 54 6.24 3.45 -0.19
C ARG A 54 4.80 2.93 -0.09
N PRO A 55 4.55 1.74 0.50
CA PRO A 55 3.20 1.31 0.85
C PRO A 55 2.61 2.28 1.86
N LYS A 56 1.30 2.52 1.81
CA LYS A 56 0.59 3.28 2.84
C LYS A 56 0.27 2.36 4.01
N LEU A 57 0.99 2.52 5.12
CA LEU A 57 0.79 1.75 6.35
C LEU A 57 -0.38 2.31 7.14
N LYS A 58 -1.01 1.45 7.95
CA LYS A 58 -1.87 1.87 9.08
C LYS A 58 -1.00 2.20 10.29
N PRO A 59 -1.52 2.93 11.30
CA PRO A 59 -0.76 3.22 12.52
C PRO A 59 -0.20 1.97 13.18
N SER A 60 -1.03 0.94 13.39
CA SER A 60 -0.57 -0.31 14.00
C SER A 60 0.48 -1.07 13.18
N GLU A 61 0.42 -0.96 11.85
CA GLU A 61 1.43 -1.59 10.98
C GLU A 61 2.75 -0.81 11.04
N PHE A 62 2.69 0.51 11.23
CA PHE A 62 3.87 1.33 11.47
C PHE A 62 4.49 1.01 12.83
N ASP A 63 3.68 0.96 13.89
CA ASP A 63 4.16 0.66 15.25
C ASP A 63 4.87 -0.71 15.29
N GLU A 64 4.31 -1.74 14.64
CA GLU A 64 4.95 -3.06 14.55
C GLU A 64 6.30 -3.03 13.82
N LEU A 65 6.40 -2.24 12.75
CA LEU A 65 7.63 -2.11 11.96
C LEU A 65 8.67 -1.23 12.67
N ASP A 66 8.23 -0.25 13.44
CA ASP A 66 9.08 0.61 14.27
C ASP A 66 9.69 -0.20 15.44
N ASP A 67 8.87 -1.01 16.13
CA ASP A 67 9.35 -1.95 17.14
C ASP A 67 10.37 -2.95 16.54
N GLU A 68 10.10 -3.49 15.34
CA GLU A 68 11.03 -4.39 14.64
C GLU A 68 12.36 -3.69 14.31
N LEU A 69 12.31 -2.42 13.87
CA LEU A 69 13.50 -1.61 13.60
C LEU A 69 14.33 -1.42 14.87
N LEU A 70 13.70 -1.07 15.98
CA LEU A 70 14.37 -0.89 17.28
C LEU A 70 15.02 -2.20 17.76
N ASP A 71 14.33 -3.32 17.62
CA ASP A 71 14.87 -4.64 17.96
C ASP A 71 16.11 -4.99 17.12
N LEU A 72 16.08 -4.70 15.81
CA LEU A 72 17.24 -4.94 14.94
C LEU A 72 18.41 -4.03 15.29
N LEU A 73 18.18 -2.74 15.57
CA LEU A 73 19.23 -1.82 16.01
C LEU A 73 19.84 -2.26 17.35
N ALA A 74 19.03 -2.74 18.29
CA ALA A 74 19.52 -3.29 19.55
C ALA A 74 20.42 -4.52 19.32
N ILE A 75 19.99 -5.43 18.44
CA ILE A 75 20.78 -6.61 18.08
C ILE A 75 22.10 -6.23 17.40
N GLU A 76 22.09 -5.24 16.51
CA GLU A 76 23.28 -4.73 15.83
C GLU A 76 24.34 -4.26 16.83
N LEU A 77 23.91 -3.47 17.82
CA LEU A 77 24.79 -2.95 18.87
C LEU A 77 25.38 -4.03 19.77
N GLU A 78 24.61 -5.08 20.08
CA GLU A 78 25.06 -6.13 21.01
C GLU A 78 25.98 -7.16 20.35
N ARG A 79 25.63 -7.62 19.15
CA ARG A 79 26.28 -8.80 18.52
C ARG A 79 26.50 -8.69 17.03
N GLY A 80 26.03 -7.63 16.38
CA GLY A 80 26.02 -7.47 14.93
C GLY A 80 24.87 -8.23 14.25
N LEU A 81 24.42 -7.71 13.12
CA LEU A 81 23.36 -8.31 12.32
C LEU A 81 23.90 -9.35 11.34
N ASN A 82 23.08 -10.36 11.05
CA ASN A 82 23.34 -11.24 9.92
C ASN A 82 22.91 -10.58 8.58
N ASP A 83 23.23 -11.21 7.45
CA ASP A 83 22.96 -10.62 6.13
C ASP A 83 21.45 -10.35 5.91
N GLU A 84 20.58 -11.28 6.33
CA GLU A 84 19.12 -11.15 6.20
C GLU A 84 18.58 -10.01 7.08
N GLN A 85 19.05 -9.91 8.31
CA GLN A 85 18.72 -8.85 9.27
C GLN A 85 19.24 -7.49 8.81
N THR A 86 20.41 -7.46 8.17
CA THR A 86 20.98 -6.23 7.61
C THR A 86 20.14 -5.74 6.44
N ILE A 87 19.70 -6.65 5.56
CA ILE A 87 18.77 -6.31 4.47
C ILE A 87 17.46 -5.80 5.06
N ARG A 88 16.92 -6.50 6.06
CA ARG A 88 15.67 -6.12 6.73
C ARG A 88 15.76 -4.75 7.41
N LEU A 89 16.87 -4.48 8.12
CA LEU A 89 17.13 -3.19 8.74
C LEU A 89 17.09 -2.07 7.70
N LYS A 90 17.82 -2.23 6.59
CA LYS A 90 17.84 -1.24 5.50
C LYS A 90 16.47 -1.04 4.85
N GLU A 91 15.66 -2.09 4.72
CA GLU A 91 14.28 -1.96 4.22
C GLU A 91 13.42 -1.13 5.16
N LEU A 92 13.53 -1.36 6.47
CA LEU A 92 12.79 -0.62 7.50
C LEU A 92 13.27 0.83 7.60
N GLU A 93 14.58 1.07 7.59
CA GLU A 93 15.15 2.43 7.57
C GLU A 93 14.74 3.20 6.32
N PHE A 94 14.78 2.55 5.14
CA PHE A 94 14.27 3.14 3.93
C PHE A 94 12.79 3.47 4.10
N LEU A 95 11.95 2.52 4.51
CA LEU A 95 10.50 2.67 4.58
C LEU A 95 10.02 3.67 5.63
N LEU A 96 10.62 3.65 6.82
CA LEU A 96 10.20 4.42 7.99
C LEU A 96 10.95 5.75 8.08
N LEU A 97 12.26 5.77 7.89
CA LEU A 97 13.10 6.95 8.17
C LEU A 97 13.54 7.74 6.94
N ASP A 98 13.29 7.22 5.73
CA ASP A 98 13.75 7.86 4.48
C ASP A 98 15.27 8.08 4.45
N SER A 99 16.00 7.15 5.08
CA SER A 99 17.45 7.10 4.93
C SER A 99 17.76 6.63 3.52
N GLU A 100 18.16 7.56 2.65
CA GLU A 100 18.69 7.24 1.33
C GLU A 100 19.94 6.36 1.48
N GLN A 101 20.05 5.32 0.63
CA GLN A 101 21.19 4.39 0.61
C GLN A 101 22.48 5.03 0.06
#